data_AF-A0A8T0RQ66-F1
#
_entry.id   AF-A0A8T0RQ66-F1
#
_cell.length_a   1.000
_cell.length_b   1.000
_cell.length_c   1.000
_cell.angle_alpha   90.00
_cell.angle_beta   90.00
_cell.angle_gamma   90.00
#
_symmetry.space_group_name_H-M   'P 1'
#
loop_
_entity.id
_entity.type
_entity.pdbx_description
1 polymer ?
#
loop_
_entity_poly.entity_id
_entity_poly.type
_entity_poly.pdbx_seq_one_letter_code
_entity_poly.pdbx_strand_id
1 'polypeptide(L)'
;SKKGKDKKVSRRGSNFTTEEDAVICSAWLNVTTDAAIGCNQTEGGFYKCIHTYFKQNKPQGSEHSQIAIQGRWKLIQKAVSKFCAFKAIIDRRNESGKNEADRQIEDAVKMFEDKEPFHFMHCWKILKDQAKWNDKLLEHSGGNATTDGNTVDSQGQMPSGNNNVPERPEGRDSAKRRNKRAAESEASTAVEVLQRIHDNREKNQAKEDDQLEQILARKDEKLSLQREILQMKKQAREEDLQLRKQETELRAKQTEAQLMTAEAGIMGVDLEKVAPHLKDYYIGMQRQIMERRGFAPGSNNNTK
;
A
#
# COMPACT_ATOMS: atom_id res chain seq x y z
N SER A 1 -57.60 -19.84 31.06
CA SER A 1 -56.14 -20.06 30.90
C SER A 1 -55.58 -19.03 29.93
N LYS A 2 -54.60 -18.21 30.34
CA LYS A 2 -53.98 -17.18 29.46
C LYS A 2 -52.84 -17.82 28.65
N LYS A 3 -52.98 -17.90 27.33
CA LYS A 3 -51.88 -18.33 26.44
C LYS A 3 -50.73 -17.31 26.53
N GLY A 4 -49.58 -17.75 27.01
CA GLY A 4 -48.35 -16.96 26.96
C GLY A 4 -47.94 -16.72 25.51
N LYS A 5 -47.52 -15.50 25.17
CA LYS A 5 -46.82 -15.22 23.91
C LYS A 5 -45.35 -15.59 24.10
N ASP A 6 -44.89 -16.61 23.39
CA ASP A 6 -43.46 -16.93 23.33
C ASP A 6 -42.68 -15.75 22.75
N LYS A 7 -41.87 -15.11 23.60
CA LYS A 7 -40.92 -14.10 23.15
C LYS A 7 -39.81 -14.80 22.37
N LYS A 8 -39.80 -14.58 21.05
CA LYS A 8 -38.76 -15.09 20.15
C LYS A 8 -37.41 -14.42 20.48
N VAL A 9 -36.66 -15.01 21.41
CA VAL A 9 -35.32 -14.55 21.81
C VAL A 9 -34.45 -14.52 20.56
N SER A 10 -33.82 -13.36 20.27
CA SER A 10 -32.92 -13.24 19.13
C SER A 10 -31.70 -14.13 19.36
N ARG A 11 -31.61 -15.22 18.59
CA ARG A 11 -30.36 -16.00 18.53
C ARG A 11 -29.25 -15.08 18.03
N ARG A 12 -28.13 -15.05 18.75
CA ARG A 12 -26.90 -14.37 18.29
C ARG A 12 -26.53 -14.97 16.93
N GLY A 13 -26.24 -14.13 15.93
CA GLY A 13 -25.81 -14.61 14.61
C GLY A 13 -24.54 -15.44 14.72
N SER A 14 -24.30 -16.32 13.75
CA SER A 14 -23.03 -17.02 13.61
C SER A 14 -21.88 -16.02 13.47
N ASN A 15 -20.71 -16.37 14.01
CA ASN A 15 -19.50 -15.58 13.80
C ASN A 15 -19.10 -15.64 12.32
N PHE A 16 -18.50 -14.55 11.83
CA PHE A 16 -17.97 -14.50 10.46
C PHE A 16 -16.72 -15.36 10.31
N THR A 17 -16.60 -16.09 9.21
CA THR A 17 -15.41 -16.89 8.87
C THR A 17 -14.43 -16.15 7.98
N THR A 18 -13.21 -16.68 7.85
CA THR A 18 -12.14 -16.17 6.96
C THR A 18 -12.60 -16.15 5.49
N GLU A 19 -13.37 -17.16 5.08
CA GLU A 19 -13.92 -17.28 3.72
C GLU A 19 -15.02 -16.24 3.48
N GLU A 20 -15.90 -16.02 4.46
CA GLU A 20 -16.93 -14.98 4.38
C GLU A 20 -16.30 -13.58 4.29
N ASP A 21 -15.26 -13.30 5.08
CA ASP A 21 -14.50 -12.05 5.03
C ASP A 21 -13.81 -11.84 3.67
N ALA A 22 -13.26 -12.90 3.07
CA ALA A 22 -12.69 -12.86 1.72
C ALA A 22 -13.75 -12.56 0.64
N VAL A 23 -14.95 -13.12 0.76
CA VAL A 23 -16.11 -12.80 -0.11
C VAL A 23 -16.55 -11.35 0.08
N ILE A 24 -16.56 -10.82 1.31
CA ILE A 24 -16.88 -9.41 1.60
C ILE A 24 -15.83 -8.47 0.97
N CYS A 25 -14.54 -8.79 1.06
CA CYS A 25 -13.49 -8.01 0.41
C CYS A 25 -13.63 -8.04 -1.13
N SER A 26 -13.93 -9.21 -1.69
CA SER A 26 -14.16 -9.37 -3.14
C SER A 26 -15.40 -8.60 -3.61
N ALA A 27 -16.48 -8.61 -2.82
CA ALA A 27 -17.69 -7.83 -3.07
C ALA A 27 -17.41 -6.32 -3.08
N TRP A 28 -16.61 -5.83 -2.11
CA TRP A 28 -16.19 -4.43 -2.06
C TRP A 28 -15.37 -4.03 -3.29
N LEU A 29 -14.43 -4.89 -3.73
CA LEU A 29 -13.65 -4.66 -4.94
C LEU A 29 -14.53 -4.63 -6.18
N ASN A 30 -15.44 -5.59 -6.35
CA ASN A 30 -16.37 -5.62 -7.50
C ASN A 30 -17.20 -4.33 -7.58
N VAL A 31 -17.81 -3.91 -6.46
CA VAL A 31 -18.65 -2.70 -6.42
C VAL A 31 -17.84 -1.41 -6.64
N THR A 32 -16.57 -1.36 -6.24
CA THR A 32 -15.73 -0.17 -6.41
C THR A 32 -14.99 -0.10 -7.74
N THR A 33 -14.70 -1.23 -8.40
CA THR A 33 -14.01 -1.27 -9.70
C THR A 33 -14.95 -1.17 -10.90
N ASP A 34 -16.20 -1.63 -10.78
CA ASP A 34 -17.18 -1.60 -11.86
C ASP A 34 -17.70 -0.18 -12.16
N ALA A 35 -17.34 0.34 -13.33
CA ALA A 35 -17.77 1.65 -13.81
C ALA A 35 -19.27 1.72 -14.16
N ALA A 36 -19.92 0.60 -14.46
CA ALA A 36 -21.37 0.53 -14.72
C ALA A 36 -22.20 0.51 -13.42
N ILE A 37 -21.63 0.04 -12.31
CA ILE A 37 -22.19 0.21 -10.95
C ILE A 37 -21.91 1.63 -10.42
N GLY A 38 -20.96 2.35 -11.01
CA GLY A 38 -20.56 3.71 -10.67
C GLY A 38 -21.54 4.80 -11.11
N CYS A 39 -22.70 4.94 -10.43
CA CYS A 39 -23.45 6.20 -10.35
C CYS A 39 -24.43 6.21 -9.14
N ASN A 40 -24.45 7.31 -8.39
CA ASN A 40 -25.49 7.65 -7.38
C ASN A 40 -25.84 6.58 -6.32
N GLN A 41 -24.85 6.12 -5.56
CA GLN A 41 -25.12 5.28 -4.39
C GLN A 41 -25.22 6.10 -3.10
N THR A 42 -26.43 6.19 -2.57
CA THR A 42 -26.63 6.37 -1.12
C THR A 42 -25.94 5.24 -0.36
N GLU A 43 -25.54 5.44 0.90
CA GLU A 43 -24.83 4.40 1.69
C GLU A 43 -25.59 3.05 1.66
N GLY A 44 -26.92 3.09 1.73
CA GLY A 44 -27.77 1.90 1.63
C GLY A 44 -27.72 1.17 0.28
N GLY A 45 -27.53 1.88 -0.84
CA GLY A 45 -27.36 1.30 -2.17
C GLY A 45 -26.04 0.54 -2.30
N PHE A 46 -24.94 1.12 -1.80
CA PHE A 46 -23.62 0.51 -1.78
C PHE A 46 -23.60 -0.83 -1.04
N TYR A 47 -24.10 -0.86 0.20
CA TYR A 47 -24.16 -2.10 0.97
C TYR A 47 -25.18 -3.11 0.42
N LYS A 48 -26.19 -2.66 -0.35
CA LYS A 48 -27.12 -3.56 -1.06
C LYS A 48 -26.41 -4.30 -2.19
N CYS A 49 -25.57 -3.63 -2.98
CA CYS A 49 -24.75 -4.27 -4.01
C CYS A 49 -23.76 -5.28 -3.42
N ILE A 50 -23.08 -4.92 -2.31
CA ILE A 50 -22.22 -5.85 -1.56
C ILE A 50 -23.02 -7.06 -1.04
N HIS A 51 -24.23 -6.87 -0.52
CA HIS A 51 -25.07 -7.97 -0.02
C HIS A 51 -25.52 -8.91 -1.13
N THR A 52 -25.88 -8.39 -2.31
CA THR A 52 -26.23 -9.19 -3.49
C THR A 52 -25.04 -10.04 -3.95
N TYR A 53 -23.85 -9.45 -4.07
CA TYR A 53 -22.64 -10.18 -4.42
C TYR A 53 -22.32 -11.27 -3.39
N PHE A 54 -22.39 -10.94 -2.09
CA PHE A 54 -22.18 -11.90 -1.02
C PHE A 54 -23.15 -13.09 -1.13
N LYS A 55 -24.45 -12.83 -1.36
CA LYS A 55 -25.45 -13.90 -1.52
C LYS A 55 -25.16 -14.87 -2.67
N GLN A 56 -24.54 -14.40 -3.75
CA GLN A 56 -24.18 -15.20 -4.91
C GLN A 56 -22.89 -16.02 -4.70
N ASN A 57 -21.98 -15.53 -3.85
CA ASN A 57 -20.60 -16.05 -3.73
C ASN A 57 -20.26 -16.61 -2.33
N LYS A 58 -21.22 -16.64 -1.40
CA LYS A 58 -21.01 -17.09 -0.02
C LYS A 58 -20.78 -18.61 0.11
N PRO A 59 -20.04 -19.06 1.14
CA PRO A 59 -19.96 -20.48 1.50
C PRO A 59 -21.34 -21.12 1.76
N GLN A 60 -21.44 -22.42 1.54
CA GLN A 60 -22.67 -23.18 1.79
C GLN A 60 -23.09 -23.06 3.27
N GLY A 61 -24.35 -22.73 3.52
CA GLY A 61 -24.90 -22.55 4.87
C GLY A 61 -24.65 -21.18 5.52
N SER A 62 -23.82 -20.32 4.91
CA SER A 62 -23.70 -18.90 5.32
C SER A 62 -25.00 -18.14 5.08
N GLU A 63 -25.49 -17.37 6.05
CA GLU A 63 -26.57 -16.40 5.85
C GLU A 63 -26.38 -15.20 6.80
N HIS A 64 -26.12 -14.03 6.22
CA HIS A 64 -25.93 -12.77 6.96
C HIS A 64 -26.80 -11.67 6.39
N SER A 65 -27.26 -10.75 7.26
CA SER A 65 -28.02 -9.57 6.84
C SER A 65 -27.10 -8.50 6.24
N GLN A 66 -27.66 -7.60 5.42
CA GLN A 66 -26.93 -6.44 4.89
C GLN A 66 -26.26 -5.63 6.02
N ILE A 67 -26.95 -5.46 7.15
CA ILE A 67 -26.43 -4.73 8.32
C ILE A 67 -25.25 -5.47 8.97
N ALA A 68 -25.31 -6.80 9.07
CA ALA A 68 -24.21 -7.62 9.60
C ALA A 68 -22.96 -7.52 8.70
N ILE A 69 -23.14 -7.62 7.39
CA ILE A 69 -22.05 -7.48 6.41
C ILE A 69 -21.47 -6.06 6.39
N GLN A 70 -22.31 -5.01 6.47
CA GLN A 70 -21.88 -3.62 6.62
C GLN A 70 -21.04 -3.43 7.89
N GLY A 71 -21.48 -3.99 9.01
CA GLY A 71 -20.74 -3.97 10.28
C GLY A 71 -19.39 -4.71 10.18
N ARG A 72 -19.38 -5.89 9.57
CA ARG A 72 -18.16 -6.69 9.36
C ARG A 72 -17.17 -5.98 8.43
N TRP A 73 -17.65 -5.40 7.33
CA TRP A 73 -16.82 -4.59 6.43
C TRP A 73 -16.20 -3.38 7.14
N LYS A 74 -16.97 -2.63 7.94
CA LYS A 74 -16.45 -1.49 8.71
C LYS A 74 -15.37 -1.93 9.72
N LEU A 75 -15.50 -3.13 10.31
CA LEU A 75 -14.47 -3.72 11.18
C LEU A 75 -13.21 -4.12 10.41
N ILE A 76 -13.35 -4.83 9.28
CA ILE A 76 -12.24 -5.19 8.39
C ILE A 76 -11.50 -3.92 7.95
N GLN A 77 -12.22 -2.93 7.43
CA GLN A 77 -11.65 -1.67 6.96
C GLN A 77 -10.81 -1.01 8.06
N LYS A 78 -11.36 -0.84 9.27
CA LYS A 78 -10.64 -0.24 10.40
C LYS A 78 -9.38 -1.02 10.78
N ALA A 79 -9.47 -2.35 10.86
CA ALA A 79 -8.34 -3.19 11.24
C ALA A 79 -7.23 -3.18 10.17
N VAL A 80 -7.58 -3.32 8.90
CA VAL A 80 -6.64 -3.32 7.77
C VAL A 80 -5.99 -1.94 7.60
N SER A 81 -6.73 -0.83 7.73
CA SER A 81 -6.14 0.52 7.71
C SER A 81 -5.17 0.76 8.89
N LYS A 82 -5.54 0.31 10.11
CA LYS A 82 -4.66 0.36 11.29
C LYS A 82 -3.38 -0.47 11.08
N PHE A 83 -3.49 -1.65 10.46
CA PHE A 83 -2.33 -2.47 10.08
C PHE A 83 -1.43 -1.77 9.05
N CYS A 84 -2.00 -1.16 8.01
CA CYS A 84 -1.22 -0.40 7.03
C CYS A 84 -0.46 0.78 7.66
N ALA A 85 -1.02 1.43 8.69
CA ALA A 85 -0.32 2.48 9.43
C ALA A 85 0.91 1.95 10.20
N PHE A 86 0.81 0.78 10.85
CA PHE A 86 2.00 0.15 11.45
C PHE A 86 3.02 -0.29 10.40
N LYS A 87 2.57 -0.90 9.29
CA LYS A 87 3.46 -1.27 8.20
C LYS A 87 4.21 -0.04 7.67
N ALA A 88 3.55 1.10 7.49
CA ALA A 88 4.21 2.33 7.06
C ALA A 88 5.27 2.86 8.05
N ILE A 89 5.11 2.62 9.37
CA ILE A 89 6.13 2.94 10.38
C ILE A 89 7.34 1.99 10.25
N ILE A 90 7.09 0.70 10.07
CA ILE A 90 8.13 -0.32 9.86
C ILE A 90 8.88 -0.06 8.54
N ASP A 91 8.17 0.27 7.47
CA ASP A 91 8.74 0.59 6.15
C ASP A 91 9.68 1.80 6.27
N ARG A 92 9.23 2.92 6.88
CA ARG A 92 10.07 4.11 7.12
C ARG A 92 11.32 3.81 7.97
N ARG A 93 11.20 2.95 8.98
CA ARG A 93 12.35 2.53 9.79
C ARG A 93 13.35 1.68 8.99
N ASN A 94 12.84 0.91 8.03
CA ASN A 94 13.60 -0.02 7.21
C ASN A 94 14.07 0.56 5.86
N GLU A 95 13.74 1.81 5.52
CA GLU A 95 14.31 2.54 4.37
C GLU A 95 15.85 2.57 4.40
N SER A 96 16.46 2.44 5.59
CA SER A 96 17.91 2.34 5.81
C SER A 96 18.50 0.92 5.58
N GLY A 97 17.68 -0.12 5.40
CA GLY A 97 18.14 -1.51 5.34
C GLY A 97 17.28 -2.43 4.48
N LYS A 98 17.81 -2.85 3.32
CA LYS A 98 17.16 -3.71 2.29
C LYS A 98 16.87 -5.15 2.77
N ASN A 99 15.96 -5.34 3.72
CA ASN A 99 15.53 -6.68 4.14
C ASN A 99 14.16 -7.09 3.58
N GLU A 100 14.01 -8.41 3.51
CA GLU A 100 12.92 -9.19 2.93
C GLU A 100 11.51 -8.70 3.30
N ALA A 101 10.63 -8.59 2.29
CA ALA A 101 9.31 -8.00 2.45
C ALA A 101 8.41 -8.78 3.43
N ASP A 102 8.59 -10.10 3.52
CA ASP A 102 7.83 -10.95 4.45
C ASP A 102 8.21 -10.65 5.91
N ARG A 103 9.49 -10.41 6.20
CA ARG A 103 9.95 -9.96 7.53
C ARG A 103 9.34 -8.61 7.92
N GLN A 104 9.20 -7.67 6.97
CA GLN A 104 8.53 -6.39 7.24
C GLN A 104 7.04 -6.57 7.58
N ILE A 105 6.39 -7.57 7.00
CA ILE A 105 4.99 -7.93 7.32
C ILE A 105 4.92 -8.55 8.72
N GLU A 106 5.83 -9.46 9.08
CA GLU A 106 5.90 -10.07 10.43
C GLU A 106 6.16 -9.03 11.52
N ASP A 107 7.14 -8.13 11.32
CA ASP A 107 7.43 -7.02 12.26
C ASP A 107 6.22 -6.08 12.42
N ALA A 108 5.47 -5.81 11.34
CA ALA A 108 4.25 -5.01 11.38
C ALA A 108 3.06 -5.72 12.05
N VAL A 109 2.93 -7.05 11.90
CA VAL A 109 1.95 -7.86 12.63
C VAL A 109 2.26 -7.79 14.11
N LYS A 110 3.51 -8.08 14.51
CA LYS A 110 3.94 -8.04 15.91
C LYS A 110 3.63 -6.68 16.57
N MET A 111 3.94 -5.57 15.90
CA MET A 111 3.63 -4.22 16.39
C MET A 111 2.12 -3.92 16.51
N PHE A 112 1.27 -4.61 15.74
CA PHE A 112 -0.18 -4.54 15.90
C PHE A 112 -0.64 -5.41 17.09
N GLU A 113 -0.11 -6.63 17.19
CA GLU A 113 -0.48 -7.65 18.20
C GLU A 113 0.00 -7.31 19.62
N ASP A 114 1.05 -6.50 19.76
CA ASP A 114 1.44 -5.84 21.01
C ASP A 114 0.29 -5.01 21.63
N LYS A 115 -0.77 -4.70 20.86
CA LYS A 115 -1.98 -4.01 21.32
C LYS A 115 -3.23 -4.88 21.27
N GLU A 116 -3.52 -5.51 20.12
CA GLU A 116 -4.74 -6.31 19.87
C GLU A 116 -4.44 -7.39 18.81
N PRO A 117 -4.93 -8.64 18.89
CA PRO A 117 -4.56 -9.68 17.92
C PRO A 117 -5.08 -9.43 16.49
N PHE A 118 -4.26 -9.69 15.45
CA PHE A 118 -4.57 -9.30 14.07
C PHE A 118 -5.15 -10.43 13.21
N HIS A 119 -6.48 -10.52 13.21
CA HIS A 119 -7.21 -11.60 12.54
C HIS A 119 -7.44 -11.40 11.02
N PHE A 120 -7.10 -10.24 10.46
CA PHE A 120 -7.52 -9.81 9.10
C PHE A 120 -6.39 -9.81 8.05
N MET A 121 -5.36 -10.63 8.25
CA MET A 121 -4.23 -10.74 7.32
C MET A 121 -4.66 -11.21 5.91
N HIS A 122 -5.64 -12.10 5.82
CA HIS A 122 -6.24 -12.55 4.55
C HIS A 122 -6.92 -11.38 3.80
N CYS A 123 -7.69 -10.55 4.50
CA CYS A 123 -8.29 -9.34 3.92
C CYS A 123 -7.24 -8.36 3.40
N TRP A 124 -6.17 -8.10 4.19
CA TRP A 124 -5.09 -7.23 3.74
C TRP A 124 -4.40 -7.75 2.47
N LYS A 125 -4.11 -9.05 2.39
CA LYS A 125 -3.51 -9.68 1.20
C LYS A 125 -4.37 -9.52 -0.06
N ILE A 126 -5.70 -9.49 0.06
CA ILE A 126 -6.64 -9.24 -1.05
C ILE A 126 -6.67 -7.76 -1.46
N LEU A 127 -6.60 -6.84 -0.49
CA LEU A 127 -6.81 -5.40 -0.71
C LEU A 127 -5.54 -4.63 -1.07
N LYS A 128 -4.35 -5.08 -0.66
CA LYS A 128 -3.08 -4.31 -0.72
C LYS A 128 -2.68 -3.80 -2.12
N ASP A 129 -2.97 -4.55 -3.17
CA ASP A 129 -2.53 -4.23 -4.55
C ASP A 129 -3.56 -3.39 -5.32
N GLN A 130 -4.68 -3.04 -4.68
CA GLN A 130 -5.84 -2.44 -5.33
C GLN A 130 -5.75 -0.90 -5.25
N ALA A 131 -5.65 -0.23 -6.40
CA ALA A 131 -5.43 1.22 -6.46
C ALA A 131 -6.45 2.01 -5.62
N LYS A 132 -7.75 1.75 -5.82
CA LYS A 132 -8.84 2.41 -5.06
C LYS A 132 -8.81 2.15 -3.55
N TRP A 133 -8.20 1.05 -3.10
CA TRP A 133 -7.98 0.82 -1.67
C TRP A 133 -6.87 1.72 -1.13
N ASN A 134 -5.76 1.83 -1.87
CA ASN A 134 -4.63 2.68 -1.50
C ASN A 134 -4.96 4.18 -1.56
N ASP A 135 -5.76 4.61 -2.55
CA ASP A 135 -6.29 5.99 -2.62
C ASP A 135 -7.16 6.30 -1.40
N LYS A 136 -8.11 5.41 -1.07
CA LYS A 136 -8.98 5.57 0.11
C LYS A 136 -8.19 5.56 1.43
N LEU A 137 -7.11 4.78 1.51
CA LEU A 137 -6.22 4.78 2.67
C LEU A 137 -5.49 6.13 2.81
N LEU A 138 -5.08 6.75 1.70
CA LEU A 138 -4.45 8.07 1.68
C LEU A 138 -5.43 9.17 2.14
N GLU A 139 -6.67 9.15 1.66
CA GLU A 139 -7.75 10.06 2.12
C GLU A 139 -7.94 9.99 3.64
N HIS A 140 -7.99 8.79 4.21
CA HIS A 140 -8.19 8.58 5.65
C HIS A 140 -6.93 8.88 6.48
N SER A 141 -5.77 9.01 5.84
CA SER A 141 -4.49 9.36 6.49
C SER A 141 -4.21 10.86 6.53
N GLY A 142 -4.96 11.68 5.78
CA GLY A 142 -4.77 13.13 5.66
C GLY A 142 -5.51 13.99 6.69
N GLY A 143 -6.32 13.40 7.58
CA GLY A 143 -7.26 14.13 8.44
C GLY A 143 -6.86 14.21 9.92
N ASN A 144 -5.99 15.16 10.27
CA ASN A 144 -6.03 15.88 11.57
C ASN A 144 -4.98 17.02 11.60
N ALA A 145 -5.30 18.13 10.95
CA ALA A 145 -4.71 19.44 11.26
C ALA A 145 -5.83 20.34 11.81
N THR A 146 -5.64 20.83 13.03
CA THR A 146 -6.61 21.62 13.79
C THR A 146 -6.79 23.03 13.23
N THR A 147 -8.05 23.46 13.07
CA THR A 147 -8.41 24.88 13.13
C THR A 147 -9.68 25.04 13.95
N ASP A 148 -9.52 25.52 15.19
CA ASP A 148 -10.61 26.03 16.01
C ASP A 148 -11.25 27.26 15.33
N GLY A 149 -12.58 27.40 15.49
CA GLY A 149 -13.38 28.35 14.72
C GLY A 149 -14.69 28.78 15.39
N ASN A 150 -14.64 28.94 16.72
CA ASN A 150 -15.55 29.70 17.59
C ASN A 150 -16.82 30.35 16.96
N THR A 151 -18.01 29.89 17.34
CA THR A 151 -19.27 30.65 17.18
C THR A 151 -20.11 30.69 18.45
N VAL A 152 -20.42 31.92 18.86
CA VAL A 152 -21.04 32.40 20.11
C VAL A 152 -21.90 33.60 19.67
N ASP A 153 -23.18 33.76 19.99
CA ASP A 153 -24.12 33.00 20.82
C ASP A 153 -25.57 33.33 20.36
N SER A 154 -26.58 33.02 21.18
CA SER A 154 -27.83 33.78 21.38
C SER A 154 -29.07 33.30 20.63
N GLN A 155 -29.78 32.37 21.30
CA GLN A 155 -31.23 32.26 21.19
C GLN A 155 -31.91 33.36 22.03
N GLY A 156 -32.79 34.15 21.42
CA GLY A 156 -33.75 35.03 22.08
C GLY A 156 -34.88 35.37 21.11
N GLN A 157 -36.06 34.76 21.22
CA GLN A 157 -37.17 35.08 22.13
C GLN A 157 -38.18 36.04 21.47
N MET A 158 -39.40 35.53 21.25
CA MET A 158 -40.57 36.30 20.81
C MET A 158 -41.04 37.28 21.89
N PRO A 159 -41.79 38.33 21.50
CA PRO A 159 -43.12 38.45 22.10
C PRO A 159 -44.24 38.77 21.10
N SER A 160 -45.47 38.55 21.55
CA SER A 160 -46.74 38.79 20.82
C SER A 160 -47.31 40.18 21.12
N GLY A 161 -48.09 40.77 20.20
CA GLY A 161 -48.78 42.05 20.41
C GLY A 161 -49.74 42.42 19.26
N ASN A 162 -50.99 42.71 19.58
CA ASN A 162 -52.11 42.89 18.64
C ASN A 162 -52.58 44.35 18.58
N ASN A 163 -52.97 44.87 17.40
CA ASN A 163 -54.17 45.74 17.15
C ASN A 163 -54.14 46.53 15.82
N ASN A 164 -54.84 45.99 14.82
CA ASN A 164 -55.91 46.62 14.01
C ASN A 164 -55.89 48.13 13.64
N VAL A 165 -55.60 48.46 12.37
CA VAL A 165 -56.31 49.48 11.54
C VAL A 165 -56.30 49.04 10.06
N PRO A 166 -57.45 49.01 9.34
CA PRO A 166 -57.46 48.80 7.89
C PRO A 166 -57.50 50.14 7.13
N GLU A 167 -56.38 50.55 6.53
CA GLU A 167 -56.32 51.74 5.67
C GLU A 167 -56.64 51.41 4.18
N ARG A 168 -57.12 52.41 3.45
CA ARG A 168 -57.82 52.29 2.16
C ARG A 168 -56.84 52.00 1.00
N PRO A 169 -57.22 51.25 -0.07
CA PRO A 169 -56.26 50.78 -1.08
C PRO A 169 -55.59 51.90 -1.90
N GLU A 170 -54.27 51.81 -2.08
CA GLU A 170 -53.49 52.71 -2.95
C GLU A 170 -53.88 52.61 -4.43
N GLY A 171 -53.75 53.72 -5.15
CA GLY A 171 -54.13 53.85 -6.55
C GLY A 171 -53.31 52.97 -7.52
N ARG A 172 -54.03 52.42 -8.51
CA ARG A 172 -53.58 51.47 -9.54
C ARG A 172 -52.30 51.85 -10.31
N ASP A 173 -51.96 53.14 -10.38
CA ASP A 173 -50.83 53.66 -11.17
C ASP A 173 -49.51 53.71 -10.37
N SER A 174 -49.57 53.97 -9.06
CA SER A 174 -48.41 53.90 -8.17
C SER A 174 -47.88 52.46 -8.06
N ALA A 175 -48.79 51.49 -7.96
CA ALA A 175 -48.45 50.06 -7.98
C ALA A 175 -47.67 49.66 -9.25
N LYS A 176 -48.07 50.17 -10.42
CA LYS A 176 -47.43 49.85 -11.71
C LYS A 176 -46.01 50.42 -11.82
N ARG A 177 -45.77 51.63 -11.31
CA ARG A 177 -44.43 52.25 -11.24
C ARG A 177 -43.50 51.54 -10.25
N ARG A 178 -44.03 51.14 -9.08
CA ARG A 178 -43.30 50.33 -8.10
C ARG A 178 -42.91 48.97 -8.68
N ASN A 179 -43.82 48.31 -9.42
CA ASN A 179 -43.55 47.01 -10.03
C ASN A 179 -42.46 47.07 -11.11
N LYS A 180 -42.40 48.15 -11.92
CA LYS A 180 -41.32 48.32 -12.91
C LYS A 180 -39.95 48.51 -12.25
N ARG A 181 -39.87 49.34 -11.20
CA ARG A 181 -38.61 49.55 -10.45
C ARG A 181 -38.17 48.32 -9.67
N ALA A 182 -39.11 47.54 -9.14
CA ALA A 182 -38.81 46.25 -8.51
C ALA A 182 -38.21 45.26 -9.54
N ALA A 183 -38.83 45.11 -10.71
CA ALA A 183 -38.33 44.24 -11.77
C ALA A 183 -36.96 44.68 -12.33
N GLU A 184 -36.72 45.98 -12.50
CA GLU A 184 -35.39 46.51 -12.91
C GLU A 184 -34.32 46.25 -11.84
N SER A 185 -34.68 46.37 -10.55
CA SER A 185 -33.77 46.08 -9.43
C SER A 185 -33.48 44.57 -9.29
N GLU A 186 -34.50 43.71 -9.38
CA GLU A 186 -34.36 42.25 -9.31
C GLU A 186 -33.56 41.68 -10.49
N ALA A 187 -33.74 42.23 -11.70
CA ALA A 187 -32.93 41.88 -12.86
C ALA A 187 -31.44 42.23 -12.65
N SER A 188 -31.14 43.40 -12.05
CA SER A 188 -29.77 43.79 -11.71
C SER A 188 -29.14 42.83 -10.69
N THR A 189 -29.86 42.44 -9.64
CA THR A 189 -29.38 41.50 -8.64
C THR A 189 -29.18 40.09 -9.23
N ALA A 190 -30.08 39.65 -10.12
CA ALA A 190 -29.97 38.35 -10.78
C ALA A 190 -28.75 38.25 -11.70
N VAL A 191 -28.44 39.30 -12.47
CA VAL A 191 -27.23 39.37 -13.30
C VAL A 191 -25.96 39.33 -12.44
N GLU A 192 -25.94 40.06 -11.31
CA GLU A 192 -24.78 40.07 -10.41
C GLU A 192 -24.54 38.70 -9.74
N VAL A 193 -25.61 37.98 -9.39
CA VAL A 193 -25.52 36.60 -8.88
C VAL A 193 -25.00 35.63 -9.94
N LEU A 194 -25.45 35.74 -11.19
CA LEU A 194 -24.96 34.91 -12.29
C LEU A 194 -23.47 35.17 -12.59
N GLN A 195 -23.02 36.43 -12.56
CA GLN A 195 -21.61 36.79 -12.70
C GLN A 195 -20.77 36.15 -11.57
N ARG A 196 -21.19 36.28 -10.30
CA ARG A 196 -20.50 35.65 -9.17
C ARG A 196 -20.46 34.12 -9.26
N ILE A 197 -21.49 33.48 -9.82
CA ILE A 197 -21.50 32.02 -10.06
C ILE A 197 -20.47 31.65 -11.13
N HIS A 198 -20.34 32.45 -12.20
CA HIS A 198 -19.35 32.23 -13.24
C HIS A 198 -17.91 32.45 -12.71
N ASP A 199 -17.64 33.59 -12.07
CA ASP A 199 -16.34 33.90 -11.48
C ASP A 199 -15.91 32.85 -10.43
N ASN A 200 -16.84 32.33 -9.62
CA ASN A 200 -16.56 31.27 -8.65
C ASN A 200 -16.32 29.91 -9.33
N ARG A 201 -16.96 29.64 -10.48
CA ARG A 201 -16.72 28.42 -11.25
C ARG A 201 -15.33 28.44 -11.88
N GLU A 202 -14.93 29.54 -12.51
CA GLU A 202 -13.58 29.70 -13.06
C GLU A 202 -12.51 29.60 -11.96
N LYS A 203 -12.71 30.27 -10.82
CA LYS A 203 -11.79 30.19 -9.66
C LYS A 203 -11.71 28.80 -9.03
N ASN A 204 -12.74 27.96 -9.17
CA ASN A 204 -12.69 26.57 -8.72
C ASN A 204 -12.00 25.67 -9.75
N GLN A 205 -12.26 25.86 -11.04
CA GLN A 205 -11.57 25.14 -12.12
C GLN A 205 -10.06 25.42 -12.11
N ALA A 206 -9.64 26.69 -11.96
CA ALA A 206 -8.24 27.05 -11.83
C ALA A 206 -7.55 26.36 -10.63
N LYS A 207 -8.24 26.20 -9.49
CA LYS A 207 -7.71 25.45 -8.33
C LYS A 207 -7.63 23.95 -8.58
N GLU A 208 -8.58 23.38 -9.33
CA GLU A 208 -8.56 21.97 -9.72
C GLU A 208 -7.40 21.70 -10.69
N ASP A 209 -7.14 22.60 -11.63
CA ASP A 209 -6.01 22.55 -12.57
C ASP A 209 -4.66 22.72 -11.83
N ASP A 210 -4.52 23.72 -10.94
CA ASP A 210 -3.34 23.91 -10.07
C ASP A 210 -3.03 22.66 -9.21
N GLN A 211 -4.08 22.00 -8.68
CA GLN A 211 -3.94 20.75 -7.94
C GLN A 211 -3.51 19.59 -8.83
N LEU A 212 -4.06 19.49 -10.05
CA LEU A 212 -3.69 18.46 -11.01
C LEU A 212 -2.22 18.61 -11.44
N GLU A 213 -1.76 19.83 -11.70
CA GLU A 213 -0.36 20.11 -12.06
C GLU A 213 0.60 19.75 -10.93
N GLN A 214 0.30 20.10 -9.67
CA GLN A 214 1.09 19.63 -8.51
C GLN A 214 1.11 18.10 -8.36
N ILE A 215 0.01 17.42 -8.68
CA ILE A 215 -0.06 15.95 -8.62
C ILE A 215 0.79 15.33 -9.75
N LEU A 216 0.79 15.92 -10.95
CA LEU A 216 1.62 15.47 -12.07
C LEU A 216 3.10 15.69 -11.79
N ALA A 217 3.51 16.89 -11.36
CA ALA A 217 4.90 17.19 -11.00
C ALA A 217 5.44 16.21 -9.94
N ARG A 218 4.68 15.95 -8.86
CA ARG A 218 5.07 14.96 -7.83
C ARG A 218 5.13 13.53 -8.36
N LYS A 219 4.31 13.15 -9.36
CA LYS A 219 4.38 11.83 -10.00
C LYS A 219 5.62 11.70 -10.88
N ASP A 220 5.98 12.76 -11.60
CA ASP A 220 7.16 12.79 -12.46
C ASP A 220 8.47 12.79 -11.65
N GLU A 221 8.54 13.56 -10.55
CA GLU A 221 9.63 13.47 -9.56
C GLU A 221 9.74 12.07 -8.95
N LYS A 222 8.61 11.44 -8.61
CA LYS A 222 8.61 10.06 -8.10
C LYS A 222 9.10 9.06 -9.15
N LEU A 223 8.76 9.27 -10.42
CA LEU A 223 9.22 8.44 -11.55
C LEU A 223 10.72 8.66 -11.85
N SER A 224 11.25 9.88 -11.74
CA SER A 224 12.68 10.14 -11.91
C SER A 224 13.50 9.48 -10.80
N LEU A 225 13.11 9.68 -9.53
CA LEU A 225 13.73 9.02 -8.37
C LEU A 225 13.66 7.50 -8.48
N GLN A 226 12.54 6.94 -8.96
CA GLN A 226 12.42 5.49 -9.16
C GLN A 226 13.38 4.96 -10.24
N ARG A 227 13.57 5.70 -11.35
CA ARG A 227 14.56 5.37 -12.40
C ARG A 227 15.98 5.42 -11.86
N GLU A 228 16.32 6.47 -11.10
CA GLU A 228 17.64 6.63 -10.48
C GLU A 228 17.93 5.50 -9.47
N ILE A 229 16.98 5.16 -8.61
CA ILE A 229 17.09 4.01 -7.68
C ILE A 229 17.31 2.69 -8.45
N LEU A 230 16.66 2.50 -9.60
CA LEU A 230 16.85 1.31 -10.44
C LEU A 230 18.25 1.30 -11.09
N GLN A 231 18.76 2.46 -11.51
CA GLN A 231 20.10 2.61 -12.08
C GLN A 231 21.19 2.35 -11.04
N MET A 232 21.08 2.95 -9.85
CA MET A 232 21.96 2.69 -8.70
C MET A 232 21.91 1.20 -8.29
N LYS A 233 20.74 0.57 -8.27
CA LYS A 233 20.59 -0.89 -8.04
C LYS A 233 21.18 -1.76 -9.17
N LYS A 234 21.35 -1.23 -10.38
CA LYS A 234 22.06 -1.93 -11.47
C LYS A 234 23.56 -1.84 -11.26
N GLN A 235 24.08 -0.63 -11.03
CA GLN A 235 25.52 -0.39 -10.78
C GLN A 235 26.02 -1.20 -9.57
N ALA A 236 25.33 -1.14 -8.42
CA ALA A 236 25.72 -1.91 -7.24
C ALA A 236 25.73 -3.44 -7.45
N ARG A 237 24.92 -3.98 -8.38
CA ARG A 237 24.95 -5.42 -8.74
C ARG A 237 26.10 -5.75 -9.68
N GLU A 238 26.49 -4.81 -10.53
CA GLU A 238 27.63 -4.95 -11.42
C GLU A 238 28.95 -4.85 -10.64
N GLU A 239 29.04 -3.94 -9.68
CA GLU A 239 30.14 -3.81 -8.71
C GLU A 239 30.28 -5.05 -7.82
N ASP A 240 29.21 -5.59 -7.23
CA ASP A 240 29.25 -6.86 -6.46
C ASP A 240 29.73 -8.03 -7.34
N LEU A 241 29.28 -8.10 -8.60
CA LEU A 241 29.74 -9.13 -9.53
C LEU A 241 31.22 -8.98 -9.90
N GLN A 242 31.72 -7.74 -10.02
CA GLN A 242 33.15 -7.48 -10.24
C GLN A 242 33.98 -7.84 -9.00
N LEU A 243 33.54 -7.43 -7.81
CA LEU A 243 34.19 -7.76 -6.54
C LEU A 243 34.29 -9.28 -6.34
N ARG A 244 33.20 -10.01 -6.55
CA ARG A 244 33.17 -11.49 -6.47
C ARG A 244 34.13 -12.15 -7.45
N LYS A 245 34.26 -11.62 -8.67
CA LYS A 245 35.23 -12.12 -9.66
C LYS A 245 36.67 -11.87 -9.20
N GLN A 246 36.98 -10.69 -8.68
CA GLN A 246 38.30 -10.39 -8.12
C GLN A 246 38.61 -11.27 -6.90
N GLU A 247 37.64 -11.51 -6.02
CA GLU A 247 37.79 -12.40 -4.88
C GLU A 247 38.05 -13.86 -5.30
N THR A 248 37.31 -14.38 -6.29
CA THR A 248 37.56 -15.75 -6.79
C THR A 248 38.90 -15.88 -7.50
N GLU A 249 39.34 -14.86 -8.24
CA GLU A 249 40.66 -14.83 -8.88
C GLU A 249 41.79 -14.74 -7.84
N LEU A 250 41.65 -13.88 -6.83
CA LEU A 250 42.60 -13.74 -5.73
C LEU A 250 42.70 -15.05 -4.93
N ARG A 251 41.56 -15.69 -4.63
CA ARG A 251 41.50 -16.99 -3.97
C ARG A 251 42.16 -18.09 -4.82
N ALA A 252 41.93 -18.11 -6.14
CA ALA A 252 42.58 -19.05 -7.04
C ALA A 252 44.11 -18.89 -7.01
N LYS A 253 44.62 -17.65 -7.14
CA LYS A 253 46.05 -17.33 -7.04
C LYS A 253 46.64 -17.72 -5.67
N GLN A 254 45.91 -17.50 -4.58
CA GLN A 254 46.33 -17.96 -3.24
C GLN A 254 46.40 -19.49 -3.15
N THR A 255 45.41 -20.22 -3.67
CA THR A 255 45.46 -21.69 -3.67
C THR A 255 46.57 -22.24 -4.57
N GLU A 256 46.86 -21.59 -5.69
CA GLU A 256 48.00 -21.95 -6.55
C GLU A 256 49.34 -21.67 -5.86
N ALA A 257 49.50 -20.53 -5.17
CA ALA A 257 50.69 -20.22 -4.40
C ALA A 257 50.91 -21.20 -3.22
N GLN A 258 49.83 -21.62 -2.55
CA GLN A 258 49.88 -22.67 -1.53
C GLN A 258 50.28 -24.02 -2.13
N LEU A 259 49.72 -24.41 -3.27
CA LEU A 259 50.13 -25.62 -3.98
C LEU A 259 51.60 -25.57 -4.40
N MET A 260 52.06 -24.46 -5.00
CA MET A 260 53.47 -24.23 -5.32
C MET A 260 54.37 -24.39 -4.10
N THR A 261 53.98 -23.86 -2.94
CA THR A 261 54.74 -23.96 -1.70
C THR A 261 54.82 -25.40 -1.19
N ALA A 262 53.70 -26.14 -1.24
CA ALA A 262 53.66 -27.55 -0.86
C ALA A 262 54.47 -28.44 -1.83
N GLU A 263 54.35 -28.20 -3.13
CA GLU A 263 55.12 -28.89 -4.18
C GLU A 263 56.62 -28.61 -4.04
N ALA A 264 57.02 -27.35 -3.78
CA ALA A 264 58.42 -27.00 -3.49
C ALA A 264 58.94 -27.69 -2.23
N GLY A 265 58.12 -27.82 -1.18
CA GLY A 265 58.45 -28.59 0.01
C GLY A 265 58.73 -30.06 -0.28
N ILE A 266 57.91 -30.69 -1.13
CA ILE A 266 58.07 -32.10 -1.57
C ILE A 266 59.30 -32.27 -2.48
N MET A 267 59.52 -31.35 -3.41
CA MET A 267 60.68 -31.34 -4.31
C MET A 267 62.01 -31.08 -3.59
N GLY A 268 61.97 -30.38 -2.45
CA GLY A 268 63.14 -30.12 -1.60
C GLY A 268 63.50 -31.25 -0.62
N VAL A 269 62.75 -32.36 -0.58
CA VAL A 269 63.03 -33.48 0.33
C VAL A 269 64.26 -34.27 -0.14
N ASP A 270 65.27 -34.34 0.73
CA ASP A 270 66.48 -35.14 0.54
C ASP A 270 66.19 -36.64 0.74
N LEU A 271 66.18 -37.38 -0.38
CA LEU A 271 65.88 -38.81 -0.44
C LEU A 271 66.91 -39.70 0.28
N GLU A 272 68.12 -39.22 0.58
CA GLU A 272 69.09 -40.00 1.36
C GLU A 272 68.70 -40.02 2.85
N LYS A 273 68.18 -38.89 3.35
CA LYS A 273 67.80 -38.68 4.76
C LYS A 273 66.39 -39.20 5.13
N VAL A 274 65.56 -39.54 4.15
CA VAL A 274 64.22 -40.11 4.35
C VAL A 274 64.29 -41.58 4.79
N ALA A 275 63.37 -42.01 5.66
CA ALA A 275 63.25 -43.40 6.09
C ALA A 275 63.01 -44.35 4.89
N PRO A 276 63.67 -45.53 4.80
CA PRO A 276 63.65 -46.37 3.59
C PRO A 276 62.25 -46.67 3.02
N HIS A 277 61.27 -46.95 3.90
CA HIS A 277 59.89 -47.27 3.51
C HIS A 277 59.08 -46.09 2.94
N LEU A 278 59.59 -44.86 3.02
CA LEU A 278 58.96 -43.66 2.45
C LEU A 278 59.66 -43.15 1.18
N LYS A 279 60.81 -43.70 0.79
CA LYS A 279 61.59 -43.19 -0.35
C LYS A 279 60.80 -43.26 -1.66
N ASP A 280 60.20 -44.41 -1.94
CA ASP A 280 59.40 -44.62 -3.16
C ASP A 280 58.18 -43.69 -3.24
N TYR A 281 57.58 -43.36 -2.09
CA TYR A 281 56.47 -42.41 -2.00
C TYR A 281 56.90 -41.00 -2.43
N TYR A 282 58.01 -40.48 -1.88
CA TYR A 282 58.53 -39.16 -2.27
C TYR A 282 59.02 -39.13 -3.72
N ILE A 283 59.70 -40.19 -4.19
CA ILE A 283 60.11 -40.31 -5.61
C ILE A 283 58.91 -40.25 -6.55
N GLY A 284 57.82 -40.97 -6.23
CA GLY A 284 56.59 -40.94 -7.01
C GLY A 284 55.93 -39.55 -7.01
N MET A 285 55.88 -38.91 -5.85
CA MET A 285 55.28 -37.57 -5.71
C MET A 285 56.09 -36.49 -6.46
N GLN A 286 57.42 -36.51 -6.35
CA GLN A 286 58.30 -35.61 -7.09
C GLN A 286 58.14 -35.79 -8.60
N ARG A 287 58.05 -37.03 -9.09
CA ARG A 287 57.76 -37.31 -10.51
C ARG A 287 56.42 -36.76 -10.96
N GLN A 288 55.35 -36.99 -10.20
CA GLN A 288 54.01 -36.50 -10.53
C GLN A 288 53.94 -34.95 -10.55
N ILE A 289 54.69 -34.27 -9.67
CA ILE A 289 54.82 -32.81 -9.67
C ILE A 289 55.56 -32.34 -10.93
N MET A 290 56.69 -32.97 -11.26
CA MET A 290 57.45 -32.64 -12.47
C MET A 290 56.59 -32.82 -13.74
N GLU A 291 55.88 -33.95 -13.88
CA GLU A 291 54.95 -34.20 -14.99
C GLU A 291 53.83 -33.16 -15.06
N ARG A 292 53.17 -32.84 -13.94
CA ARG A 292 52.12 -31.80 -13.86
C ARG A 292 52.62 -30.41 -14.26
N ARG A 293 53.90 -30.12 -14.00
CA ARG A 293 54.56 -28.86 -14.34
C ARG A 293 55.23 -28.87 -15.73
N GLY A 294 55.08 -29.96 -16.51
CA GLY A 294 55.59 -30.08 -17.88
C GLY A 294 57.04 -30.58 -18.00
N PHE A 295 57.69 -30.92 -16.88
CA PHE A 295 59.03 -31.49 -16.84
C PHE A 295 58.97 -33.03 -16.96
N ALA A 296 58.62 -33.53 -18.14
CA ALA A 296 58.69 -34.96 -18.41
C ALA A 296 60.17 -35.42 -18.39
N PRO A 297 60.55 -36.47 -17.64
CA PRO A 297 61.88 -37.06 -17.77
C PRO A 297 62.03 -37.62 -19.18
N GLY A 298 63.08 -37.18 -19.89
CA GLY A 298 63.22 -37.46 -21.32
C GLY A 298 63.15 -38.95 -21.65
N SER A 299 62.33 -39.31 -22.63
CA SER A 299 62.42 -40.63 -23.27
C SER A 299 63.82 -40.80 -23.85
N ASN A 300 64.62 -41.59 -23.15
CA ASN A 300 66.01 -41.83 -23.50
C ASN A 300 66.06 -42.80 -24.70
N ASN A 301 65.77 -42.27 -25.89
CA ASN A 301 65.90 -42.98 -27.17
C ASN A 301 67.39 -43.20 -27.45
N ASN A 302 67.98 -44.21 -26.80
CA ASN A 302 69.36 -44.61 -27.02
C ASN A 302 69.50 -46.14 -26.99
N THR A 303 68.74 -46.81 -27.85
CA THR A 303 69.08 -48.16 -28.35
C THR A 303 69.94 -48.00 -29.60
N LYS A 304 71.23 -48.34 -29.45
CA LYS A 304 72.05 -48.85 -30.54
C LYS A 304 71.57 -50.24 -30.98
#